data_AF-A0A854WAC7-F1
#
_entry.id   AF-A0A854WAC7-F1
#
_cell.length_a   1.000
_cell.length_b   1.000
_cell.length_c   1.000
_cell.angle_alpha   90.00
_cell.angle_beta   90.00
_cell.angle_gamma   90.00
#
_symmetry.space_group_name_H-M   'P 1'
#
loop_
_entity.id
_entity.type
_entity.pdbx_description
1 polymer ?
#
loop_
_entity_poly.entity_id
_entity_poly.type
_entity_poly.pdbx_seq_one_letter_code
_entity_poly.pdbx_strand_id
1 'polypeptide(L)'
;MAIYEACGFSSLLYKYKGNLTPFDYIAQFKPMKPPEDMTIDAFKKTKAPYCISGKVKAEKNGTIKRNNESLLYRDLVFLDYDNIPENAESFKSTVSSVLSDYSYILYPTIKHTTENPRYRLVVKPDANLNEADYKATVKQIAELIGLPFDIASLTWSQLMGLPASKGYLEDYDKVVHYGYDFPAIQKETITPTEIKQDFKTTVSATSMTMRIINILLNGLGSEGGRNVTLTKFVGLLLNKWVDCDIPTAYDLTIIANEQTPKPLSIDELDKTFISVVKMETRKRGGNYR
;
A
#
# COMPACT_ATOMS: atom_id res chain seq x y z
N MET A 1 -9.67 20.71 8.12
CA MET A 1 -9.16 19.38 8.51
C MET A 1 -9.84 18.98 9.81
N ALA A 2 -10.26 17.73 9.94
CA ALA A 2 -10.95 17.25 11.14
C ALA A 2 -10.32 15.93 11.58
N ILE A 3 -10.38 15.68 12.89
CA ILE A 3 -10.04 14.39 13.45
C ILE A 3 -11.22 13.89 14.26
N TYR A 4 -11.47 12.59 14.16
CA TYR A 4 -12.55 11.93 14.87
C TYR A 4 -11.96 10.91 15.83
N GLU A 5 -12.52 10.87 17.02
CA GLU A 5 -12.13 10.01 18.13
C GLU A 5 -13.07 8.80 18.21
N ALA A 6 -12.51 7.66 18.59
CA ALA A 6 -13.24 6.47 18.95
C ALA A 6 -12.62 5.83 20.19
N CYS A 7 -13.44 5.14 20.97
CA CYS A 7 -13.00 4.37 22.13
C CYS A 7 -13.21 2.87 21.84
N GLY A 8 -12.14 2.09 21.97
CA GLY A 8 -12.19 0.66 21.63
C GLY A 8 -12.45 0.40 20.14
N PHE A 9 -12.85 -0.84 19.82
CA PHE A 9 -13.20 -1.24 18.45
C PHE A 9 -14.62 -0.80 18.09
N SER A 10 -14.83 0.51 18.06
CA SER A 10 -16.12 1.12 17.74
C SER A 10 -16.17 1.56 16.27
N SER A 11 -17.35 1.45 15.66
CA SER A 11 -17.64 2.13 14.39
C SER A 11 -18.16 3.54 14.59
N LEU A 12 -18.57 3.90 15.81
CA LEU A 12 -19.06 5.24 16.15
C LEU A 12 -17.89 6.19 16.38
N LEU A 13 -17.98 7.36 15.76
CA LEU A 13 -16.97 8.40 15.77
C LEU A 13 -17.50 9.67 16.44
N TYR A 14 -16.62 10.34 17.18
CA TYR A 14 -16.89 11.64 17.80
C TYR A 14 -15.93 12.67 17.24
N LYS A 15 -16.46 13.73 16.62
CA LYS A 15 -15.60 14.78 16.08
C LYS A 15 -14.90 15.52 17.22
N TYR A 16 -13.57 15.62 17.17
CA TYR A 16 -12.81 16.46 18.08
C TYR A 16 -13.26 17.93 17.96
N LYS A 17 -13.52 18.58 19.10
CA LYS A 17 -14.08 19.93 19.17
C LYS A 17 -13.06 21.00 19.56
N GLY A 18 -11.81 20.64 19.81
CA GLY A 18 -10.77 21.62 20.12
C GLY A 18 -10.25 22.36 18.89
N ASN A 19 -9.21 23.16 19.11
CA ASN A 19 -8.64 24.08 18.12
C ASN A 19 -7.35 23.57 17.44
N LEU A 20 -6.87 22.38 17.82
CA LEU A 20 -5.67 21.79 17.22
C LEU A 20 -5.96 21.27 15.81
N THR A 21 -4.96 21.39 14.93
CA THR A 21 -4.95 20.65 13.65
C THR A 21 -4.87 19.15 13.93
N PRO A 22 -5.26 18.25 13.00
CA PRO A 22 -5.12 16.81 13.24
C PRO A 22 -3.69 16.37 13.58
N PHE A 23 -2.68 16.97 12.94
CA PHE A 23 -1.27 16.68 13.24
C PHE A 23 -0.91 17.13 14.65
N ASP A 24 -1.24 18.37 15.02
CA ASP A 24 -0.96 18.90 16.35
C ASP A 24 -1.74 18.18 17.45
N TYR A 25 -2.96 17.73 17.15
CA TYR A 25 -3.75 16.91 18.06
C TYR A 25 -2.98 15.63 18.43
N ILE A 26 -2.40 14.92 17.45
CA ILE A 26 -1.61 13.71 17.71
C ILE A 26 -0.28 14.07 18.39
N ALA A 27 0.38 15.12 17.93
CA ALA A 27 1.65 15.59 18.49
C ALA A 27 1.51 15.94 19.99
N GLN A 28 0.41 16.55 20.38
CA GLN A 28 0.13 16.94 21.76
C GLN A 28 -0.65 15.89 22.56
N PHE A 29 -1.07 14.79 21.92
CA PHE A 29 -1.82 13.73 22.59
C PHE A 29 -0.97 13.12 23.73
N LYS A 30 -1.52 13.15 24.94
CA LYS A 30 -0.90 12.54 26.13
C LYS A 30 -1.16 11.03 26.11
N PRO A 31 -0.12 10.18 26.22
CA PRO A 31 -0.33 8.74 26.12
C PRO A 31 -1.25 8.21 27.22
N MET A 32 -2.19 7.35 26.85
CA MET A 32 -3.11 6.75 27.80
C MET A 32 -2.50 5.49 28.43
N LYS A 33 -2.56 5.39 29.75
CA LYS A 33 -2.19 4.17 30.48
C LYS A 33 -3.40 3.24 30.61
N PRO A 34 -3.29 1.94 30.25
CA PRO A 34 -4.34 0.98 30.54
C PRO A 34 -4.60 0.86 32.05
N PRO A 35 -5.83 0.51 32.48
CA PRO A 35 -6.10 0.14 33.87
C PRO A 35 -5.23 -1.04 34.31
N GLU A 36 -4.80 -1.08 35.57
CA GLU A 36 -3.86 -2.08 36.10
C GLU A 36 -4.36 -3.52 35.93
N ASP A 37 -5.63 -3.77 36.22
CA ASP A 37 -6.25 -5.11 36.14
C ASP A 37 -6.79 -5.49 34.75
N MET A 38 -6.33 -4.79 33.69
CA MET A 38 -6.85 -4.98 32.34
C MET A 38 -5.79 -5.51 31.38
N THR A 39 -6.12 -6.59 30.66
CA THR A 39 -5.26 -7.11 29.59
C THR A 39 -5.19 -6.11 28.43
N ILE A 40 -4.09 -6.13 27.66
CA ILE A 40 -3.93 -5.23 26.49
C ILE A 40 -5.07 -5.44 25.51
N ASP A 41 -5.45 -6.68 25.24
CA ASP A 41 -6.49 -6.96 24.25
C ASP A 41 -7.87 -6.50 24.73
N ALA A 42 -8.19 -6.62 26.03
CA ALA A 42 -9.40 -6.05 26.60
C ALA A 42 -9.39 -4.52 26.51
N PHE A 43 -8.25 -3.89 26.85
CA PHE A 43 -8.07 -2.44 26.72
C PHE A 43 -8.27 -1.98 25.28
N LYS A 44 -7.60 -2.62 24.31
CA LYS A 44 -7.72 -2.32 22.88
C LYS A 44 -9.16 -2.40 22.39
N LYS A 45 -9.94 -3.37 22.86
CA LYS A 45 -11.32 -3.59 22.44
C LYS A 45 -12.30 -2.58 23.04
N THR A 46 -12.03 -2.07 24.26
CA THR A 46 -13.06 -1.38 25.06
C THR A 46 -12.73 0.05 25.47
N LYS A 47 -11.44 0.36 25.70
CA LYS A 47 -11.01 1.61 26.35
C LYS A 47 -9.91 2.36 25.61
N ALA A 48 -9.19 1.70 24.71
CA ALA A 48 -8.08 2.32 24.02
C ALA A 48 -8.55 3.49 23.14
N PRO A 49 -7.79 4.59 23.11
CA PRO A 49 -8.11 5.74 22.29
C PRO A 49 -7.70 5.44 20.84
N TYR A 50 -8.63 5.66 19.92
CA TYR A 50 -8.40 5.57 18.48
C TYR A 50 -8.80 6.86 17.80
N CYS A 51 -8.25 7.07 16.61
CA CYS A 51 -8.64 8.17 15.75
C CYS A 51 -8.79 7.76 14.29
N ILE A 52 -9.44 8.64 13.54
CA ILE A 52 -9.33 8.73 12.10
C ILE A 52 -9.27 10.20 11.71
N SER A 53 -8.32 10.58 10.86
CA SER A 53 -8.17 11.95 10.38
C SER A 53 -8.79 12.09 8.99
N GLY A 54 -9.34 13.27 8.69
CA GLY A 54 -10.01 13.57 7.44
C GLY A 54 -11.47 14.01 7.64
N LYS A 55 -12.34 13.66 6.70
CA LYS A 55 -13.77 14.02 6.76
C LYS A 55 -14.65 12.80 6.61
N VAL A 56 -15.52 12.60 7.60
CA VAL A 56 -16.55 11.55 7.60
C VAL A 56 -17.92 12.19 7.47
N LYS A 57 -18.73 11.68 6.55
CA LYS A 57 -20.11 12.08 6.32
C LYS A 57 -20.97 11.62 7.51
N ALA A 58 -21.73 12.54 8.08
CA ALA A 58 -22.73 12.22 9.11
C ALA A 58 -23.97 11.58 8.49
N GLU A 59 -24.61 10.68 9.22
CA GLU A 59 -25.94 10.16 8.94
C GLU A 59 -27.00 11.27 9.11
N LYS A 60 -28.22 11.05 8.59
CA LYS A 60 -29.33 12.04 8.67
C LYS A 60 -29.67 12.46 10.11
N ASN A 61 -29.45 11.57 11.08
CA ASN A 61 -29.67 11.82 12.51
C ASN A 61 -28.47 12.52 13.19
N GLY A 62 -27.43 12.90 12.46
CA GLY A 62 -26.21 13.53 12.98
C GLY A 62 -25.15 12.57 13.51
N THR A 63 -25.45 11.27 13.59
CA THR A 63 -24.49 10.24 14.02
C THR A 63 -23.38 10.08 12.99
N ILE A 64 -22.13 9.92 13.44
CA ILE A 64 -20.98 9.70 12.57
C ILE A 64 -20.52 8.26 12.73
N LYS A 65 -20.73 7.43 11.71
CA LYS A 65 -20.22 6.05 11.70
C LYS A 65 -19.15 5.90 10.65
N ARG A 66 -18.10 5.17 10.99
CA ARG A 66 -16.97 4.84 10.14
C ARG A 66 -17.30 3.64 9.26
N ASN A 67 -17.18 3.84 7.96
CA ASN A 67 -17.10 2.79 6.94
C ASN A 67 -16.42 3.41 5.69
N ASN A 68 -16.19 2.61 4.64
CA ASN A 68 -15.50 3.10 3.44
C ASN A 68 -16.31 4.18 2.69
N GLU A 69 -17.64 4.11 2.70
CA GLU A 69 -18.52 5.06 1.97
C GLU A 69 -18.65 6.41 2.67
N SER A 70 -18.62 6.41 4.00
CA SER A 70 -18.76 7.60 4.84
C SER A 70 -17.47 8.39 4.93
N LEU A 71 -16.30 7.75 4.80
CA LEU A 71 -15.01 8.42 4.80
C LEU A 71 -14.74 9.05 3.43
N LEU A 72 -14.87 10.37 3.37
CA LEU A 72 -14.76 11.14 2.11
C LEU A 72 -13.30 11.35 1.69
N TYR A 73 -12.45 11.67 2.66
CA TYR A 73 -11.01 11.82 2.47
C TYR A 73 -10.29 11.65 3.80
N ARG A 74 -8.99 11.39 3.73
CA ARG A 74 -8.04 11.46 4.84
C ARG A 74 -7.11 12.65 4.67
N ASP A 75 -6.63 13.19 5.77
CA ASP A 75 -5.73 14.33 5.78
C ASP A 75 -4.46 14.10 6.62
N LEU A 76 -4.25 12.84 7.06
CA LEU A 76 -2.97 12.31 7.55
C LEU A 76 -2.79 10.88 7.04
N VAL A 77 -1.53 10.47 6.90
CA VAL A 77 -1.12 9.11 6.56
C VAL A 77 -0.62 8.40 7.81
N PHE A 78 -1.00 7.13 7.98
CA PHE A 78 -0.55 6.30 9.10
C PHE A 78 0.07 5.00 8.61
N LEU A 79 1.21 4.62 9.19
CA LEU A 79 1.87 3.34 8.95
C LEU A 79 2.22 2.67 10.29
N ASP A 80 1.87 1.39 10.41
CA ASP A 80 2.22 0.57 11.57
C ASP A 80 3.45 -0.30 11.26
N TYR A 81 4.47 -0.19 12.11
CA TYR A 81 5.70 -0.98 12.06
C TYR A 81 5.74 -1.91 13.26
N ASP A 82 5.36 -3.17 13.03
CA ASP A 82 5.30 -4.22 14.07
C ASP A 82 6.54 -5.13 14.09
N ASN A 83 7.30 -5.16 12.99
CA ASN A 83 8.48 -6.01 12.79
C ASN A 83 9.71 -5.16 12.48
N ILE A 84 10.22 -4.47 13.50
CA ILE A 84 11.44 -3.65 13.37
C ILE A 84 12.66 -4.57 13.59
N PRO A 85 13.57 -4.72 12.60
CA PRO A 85 14.57 -5.80 12.59
C PRO A 85 15.74 -5.61 13.56
N GLU A 86 16.09 -4.37 13.91
CA GLU A 86 17.26 -4.08 14.75
C GLU A 86 16.86 -3.57 16.14
N ASN A 87 16.57 -2.27 16.25
CA ASN A 87 16.17 -1.61 17.49
C ASN A 87 15.43 -0.31 17.17
N ALA A 88 14.87 0.32 18.21
CA ALA A 88 14.11 1.55 18.08
C ALA A 88 14.95 2.74 17.54
N GLU A 89 16.22 2.87 17.94
CA GLU A 89 17.06 4.00 17.54
C GLU A 89 17.46 3.94 16.06
N SER A 90 17.85 2.76 15.58
CA SER A 90 18.14 2.52 14.17
C SER A 90 16.91 2.79 13.30
N PHE A 91 15.73 2.32 13.75
CA PHE A 91 14.47 2.60 13.07
C PHE A 91 14.15 4.11 13.02
N LYS A 92 14.24 4.82 14.15
CA LYS A 92 14.03 6.28 14.20
C LYS A 92 15.01 7.02 13.29
N SER A 93 16.27 6.59 13.25
CA SER A 93 17.32 7.18 12.40
C SER A 93 17.02 6.97 10.92
N THR A 94 16.60 5.77 10.51
CA THR A 94 16.17 5.48 9.14
C THR A 94 15.02 6.38 8.72
N VAL A 95 13.95 6.46 9.53
CA VAL A 95 12.80 7.33 9.24
C VAL A 95 13.23 8.80 9.16
N SER A 96 14.05 9.26 10.11
CA SER A 96 14.57 10.64 10.10
C SER A 96 15.41 10.94 8.87
N SER A 97 16.23 10.00 8.40
CA SER A 97 17.08 10.21 7.22
C SER A 97 16.26 10.41 5.94
N VAL A 98 15.11 9.73 5.86
CA VAL A 98 14.21 9.75 4.70
C VAL A 98 13.20 10.90 4.75
N LEU A 99 12.69 11.22 5.94
CA LEU A 99 11.61 12.18 6.15
C LEU A 99 12.06 13.49 6.82
N SER A 100 13.36 13.77 6.90
CA SER A 100 13.92 14.96 7.56
C SER A 100 13.38 16.29 7.04
N ASP A 101 12.93 16.36 5.79
CA ASP A 101 12.33 17.57 5.24
C ASP A 101 10.83 17.70 5.56
N TYR A 102 10.19 16.64 6.06
CA TYR A 102 8.73 16.55 6.17
C TYR A 102 8.23 16.49 7.61
N SER A 103 6.97 16.91 7.81
CA SER A 103 6.28 16.78 9.07
C SER A 103 5.87 15.34 9.34
N TYR A 104 6.42 14.74 10.39
CA TYR A 104 6.08 13.38 10.82
C TYR A 104 6.08 13.22 12.34
N ILE A 105 5.36 12.20 12.82
CA ILE A 105 5.34 11.78 14.22
C ILE A 105 5.65 10.29 14.28
N LEU A 106 6.58 9.90 15.14
CA LEU A 106 6.79 8.50 15.51
C LEU A 106 6.39 8.32 16.96
N TYR A 107 5.61 7.27 17.26
CA TYR A 107 5.31 6.92 18.64
C TYR A 107 5.18 5.41 18.87
N PRO A 108 5.58 4.89 20.04
CA PRO A 108 5.44 3.48 20.40
C PRO A 108 3.97 3.05 20.43
N THR A 109 3.67 1.85 19.92
CA THR A 109 2.33 1.26 20.12
C THR A 109 2.21 0.63 21.50
N ILE A 110 0.99 0.36 21.97
CA ILE A 110 0.76 -0.27 23.30
C ILE A 110 1.41 -1.66 23.48
N LYS A 111 1.79 -2.32 22.37
CA LYS A 111 2.48 -3.62 22.37
C LYS A 111 4.01 -3.49 22.23
N HIS A 112 4.54 -2.27 22.17
CA HIS A 112 5.96 -2.01 22.11
C HIS A 112 6.68 -2.56 23.36
N THR A 113 7.81 -3.23 23.14
CA THR A 113 8.84 -3.50 24.15
C THR A 113 10.22 -3.21 23.56
N THR A 114 11.26 -3.13 24.39
CA THR A 114 12.63 -2.92 23.93
C THR A 114 13.11 -4.04 22.99
N GLU A 115 12.69 -5.29 23.26
CA GLU A 115 13.03 -6.48 22.47
C GLU A 115 12.16 -6.65 21.23
N ASN A 116 10.94 -6.13 21.26
CA ASN A 116 9.99 -6.15 20.16
C ASN A 116 9.51 -4.72 19.87
N PRO A 117 10.37 -3.87 19.29
CA PRO A 117 10.03 -2.49 19.02
C PRO A 117 8.87 -2.42 18.02
N ARG A 118 7.83 -1.69 18.41
CA ARG A 118 6.66 -1.41 17.57
C ARG A 118 6.35 0.06 17.57
N TYR A 119 6.21 0.64 16.39
CA TYR A 119 5.97 2.08 16.22
C TYR A 119 4.85 2.34 15.23
N ARG A 120 4.18 3.46 15.43
CA ARG A 120 3.29 4.05 14.44
C ARG A 120 3.93 5.32 13.91
N LEU A 121 4.00 5.43 12.60
CA LEU A 121 4.40 6.61 11.87
C LEU A 121 3.16 7.35 11.40
N VAL A 122 3.13 8.67 11.64
CA VAL A 122 2.13 9.59 11.11
C VAL A 122 2.83 10.60 10.24
N VAL A 123 2.36 10.78 9.00
CA VAL A 123 2.93 11.77 8.06
C VAL A 123 1.82 12.73 7.64
N LYS A 124 2.14 14.03 7.58
CA LYS A 124 1.22 15.07 7.14
C LYS A 124 1.36 15.30 5.63
N PRO A 125 0.37 14.93 4.79
CA PRO A 125 0.40 15.20 3.36
C PRO A 125 0.02 16.66 3.04
N ASP A 126 0.39 17.13 1.84
CA ASP A 126 0.06 18.46 1.31
C ASP A 126 -1.36 18.57 0.71
N ALA A 127 -2.07 17.44 0.62
CA ALA A 127 -3.40 17.35 0.05
C ALA A 127 -4.33 16.42 0.85
N ASN A 128 -5.63 16.62 0.69
CA ASN A 128 -6.64 15.64 1.11
C ASN A 128 -6.57 14.42 0.18
N LEU A 129 -6.53 13.23 0.77
CA LEU A 129 -6.35 11.98 0.05
C LEU A 129 -7.69 11.27 -0.08
N ASN A 130 -8.06 10.85 -1.29
CA ASN A 130 -9.09 9.82 -1.46
C ASN A 130 -8.49 8.42 -1.16
N GLU A 131 -9.28 7.34 -1.27
CA GLU A 131 -8.79 5.99 -0.98
C GLU A 131 -7.59 5.56 -1.85
N ALA A 132 -7.61 5.88 -3.13
CA ALA A 132 -6.55 5.52 -4.07
C ALA A 132 -5.26 6.31 -3.78
N ASP A 133 -5.39 7.62 -3.55
CA ASP A 133 -4.29 8.54 -3.22
C ASP A 133 -3.65 8.15 -1.88
N TYR A 134 -4.48 7.82 -0.89
CA TYR A 134 -4.00 7.38 0.42
C TYR A 134 -3.18 6.11 0.31
N LYS A 135 -3.70 5.09 -0.37
CA LYS A 135 -2.97 3.83 -0.56
C LYS A 135 -1.68 4.03 -1.36
N ALA A 136 -1.68 4.93 -2.34
CA ALA A 136 -0.49 5.24 -3.13
C ALA A 136 0.57 5.97 -2.30
N THR A 137 0.14 6.96 -1.51
CA THR A 137 1.01 7.75 -0.63
C THR A 137 1.61 6.88 0.48
N VAL A 138 0.81 6.00 1.11
CA VAL A 138 1.32 4.99 2.07
C VAL A 138 2.42 4.13 1.46
N LYS A 139 2.19 3.61 0.24
CA LYS A 139 3.17 2.74 -0.44
C LYS A 139 4.46 3.49 -0.76
N GLN A 140 4.38 4.73 -1.23
CA GLN A 140 5.56 5.52 -1.52
C GLN A 140 6.37 5.82 -0.25
N ILE A 141 5.72 6.21 0.85
CA ILE A 141 6.40 6.41 2.14
C ILE A 141 7.06 5.11 2.61
N ALA A 142 6.37 3.98 2.51
CA ALA A 142 6.91 2.67 2.87
C ALA A 142 8.12 2.27 2.01
N GLU A 143 8.07 2.52 0.69
CA GLU A 143 9.16 2.27 -0.24
C GLU A 143 10.39 3.13 0.07
N LEU A 144 10.18 4.41 0.35
CA LEU A 144 11.25 5.33 0.75
C LEU A 144 11.93 4.89 2.05
N ILE A 145 11.16 4.38 3.03
CA ILE A 145 11.70 3.86 4.29
C ILE A 145 12.40 2.52 4.11
N GLY A 146 11.96 1.70 3.15
CA GLY A 146 12.60 0.42 2.82
C GLY A 146 12.42 -0.69 3.86
N LEU A 147 11.47 -0.53 4.79
CA LEU A 147 11.19 -1.51 5.86
C LEU A 147 9.77 -2.09 5.74
N PRO A 148 9.56 -3.35 6.15
CA PRO A 148 8.23 -3.95 6.15
C PRO A 148 7.31 -3.24 7.15
N PHE A 149 6.08 -2.99 6.72
CA PHE A 149 5.01 -2.39 7.54
C PHE A 149 3.77 -3.29 7.53
N ASP A 150 2.87 -3.11 8.50
CA ASP A 150 1.60 -3.84 8.56
C ASP A 150 0.67 -3.40 7.41
N ILE A 151 0.34 -4.35 6.53
CA ILE A 151 -0.54 -4.18 5.37
C ILE A 151 -1.92 -3.63 5.78
N ALA A 152 -2.37 -3.87 7.03
CA ALA A 152 -3.61 -3.30 7.56
C ALA A 152 -3.62 -1.76 7.49
N SER A 153 -2.45 -1.11 7.46
CA SER A 153 -2.29 0.35 7.25
C SER A 153 -2.90 0.84 5.92
N LEU A 154 -3.07 -0.05 4.93
CA LEU A 154 -3.72 0.25 3.64
C LEU A 154 -5.25 0.19 3.69
N THR A 155 -5.84 -0.25 4.80
CA THR A 155 -7.29 -0.36 4.94
C THR A 155 -7.90 1.03 5.08
N TRP A 156 -8.68 1.44 4.06
CA TRP A 156 -9.12 2.82 3.88
C TRP A 156 -9.74 3.46 5.12
N SER A 157 -10.75 2.82 5.69
CA SER A 157 -11.43 3.37 6.84
C SER A 157 -10.82 2.95 8.19
N GLN A 158 -9.70 2.23 8.26
CA GLN A 158 -9.15 1.68 9.52
C GLN A 158 -8.94 2.73 10.63
N LEU A 159 -9.32 2.39 11.87
CA LEU A 159 -9.00 3.20 13.05
C LEU A 159 -7.52 3.04 13.41
N MET A 160 -6.89 4.15 13.75
CA MET A 160 -5.49 4.19 14.16
C MET A 160 -5.41 4.44 15.66
N GLY A 161 -4.65 3.62 16.38
CA GLY A 161 -4.48 3.79 17.81
C GLY A 161 -3.74 5.09 18.13
N LEU A 162 -4.26 5.86 19.07
CA LEU A 162 -3.55 7.00 19.63
C LEU A 162 -2.51 6.52 20.65
N PRO A 163 -1.54 7.38 21.03
CA PRO A 163 -0.51 7.04 22.00
C PRO A 163 -1.07 6.37 23.27
N ALA A 164 -0.53 5.20 23.59
CA ALA A 164 -0.86 4.46 24.80
C ALA A 164 0.33 3.58 25.20
N SER A 165 0.60 3.47 26.50
CA SER A 165 1.74 2.70 27.03
C SER A 165 1.39 2.02 28.35
N LYS A 166 2.02 0.86 28.58
CA LYS A 166 2.05 0.21 29.90
C LYS A 166 3.18 0.72 30.79
N GLY A 167 4.24 1.26 30.19
CA GLY A 167 5.40 1.77 30.89
C GLY A 167 5.13 3.09 31.61
N TYR A 168 6.19 3.69 32.15
CA TYR A 168 6.12 5.04 32.70
C TYR A 168 5.88 6.04 31.56
N LEU A 169 4.96 6.99 31.79
CA LEU A 169 4.57 7.95 30.76
C LEU A 169 5.69 8.98 30.48
N GLU A 170 6.58 9.19 31.45
CA GLU A 170 7.77 10.03 31.32
C GLU A 170 8.82 9.44 30.36
N ASP A 171 8.86 8.11 30.23
CA ASP A 171 9.75 7.40 29.31
C ASP A 171 9.12 7.18 27.92
N TYR A 172 7.96 7.79 27.65
CA TYR A 172 7.26 7.57 26.38
C TYR A 172 7.99 8.27 25.23
N ASP A 173 8.76 7.48 24.49
CA ASP A 173 9.65 7.90 23.39
C ASP A 173 8.89 8.29 22.11
N LYS A 174 8.15 9.40 22.17
CA LYS A 174 7.48 10.01 21.01
C LYS A 174 8.39 11.05 20.37
N VAL A 175 8.60 10.92 19.06
CA VAL A 175 9.29 11.91 18.24
C VAL A 175 8.24 12.71 17.46
N VAL A 176 8.36 14.04 17.50
CA VAL A 176 7.58 14.96 16.65
C VAL A 176 8.58 15.78 15.86
N HIS A 177 8.52 15.67 14.54
CA HIS A 177 9.33 16.44 13.61
C HIS A 177 8.42 17.36 12.80
N TYR A 178 8.72 18.66 12.80
CA TYR A 178 8.01 19.65 12.01
C TYR A 178 8.85 20.03 10.80
N GLY A 179 8.29 19.85 9.61
CA GLY A 179 8.88 20.19 8.32
C GLY A 179 7.80 20.56 7.30
N TYR A 180 8.09 20.40 6.01
CA TYR A 180 7.11 20.57 4.95
C TYR A 180 6.02 19.49 4.99
N ASP A 181 4.90 19.75 4.32
CA ASP A 181 3.90 18.72 4.09
C ASP A 181 4.41 17.75 3.01
N PHE A 182 4.18 16.46 3.18
CA PHE A 182 4.65 15.42 2.28
C PHE A 182 3.89 15.48 0.94
N PRO A 183 4.59 15.42 -0.22
CA PRO A 183 3.94 15.49 -1.52
C PRO A 183 3.07 14.25 -1.75
N ALA A 184 1.75 14.43 -1.70
CA ALA A 184 0.80 13.34 -1.86
C ALA A 184 0.84 12.75 -3.28
N ILE A 185 0.72 11.43 -3.39
CA ILE A 185 0.48 10.81 -4.68
C ILE A 185 -0.99 10.97 -5.05
N GLN A 186 -1.25 11.80 -6.06
CA GLN A 186 -2.56 11.94 -6.66
C GLN A 186 -2.68 10.95 -7.83
N LYS A 187 -3.45 9.88 -7.61
CA LYS A 187 -3.89 9.02 -8.69
C LYS A 187 -5.13 9.67 -9.28
N GLU A 188 -5.06 10.02 -10.56
CA GLU A 188 -6.26 10.39 -11.30
C GLU A 188 -7.30 9.29 -11.13
N THR A 189 -8.41 9.61 -10.47
CA THR A 189 -9.56 8.73 -10.39
C THR A 189 -10.14 8.65 -11.79
N ILE A 190 -9.70 7.69 -12.59
CA ILE A 190 -10.40 7.34 -13.81
C ILE A 190 -11.70 6.69 -13.35
N THR A 191 -12.74 7.48 -13.09
CA THR A 191 -14.11 7.00 -13.25
C THR A 191 -14.17 6.43 -14.67
N PRO A 192 -14.56 5.17 -14.87
CA PRO A 192 -14.87 4.68 -16.21
C PRO A 192 -16.12 5.43 -16.66
N THR A 193 -15.94 6.64 -17.17
CA THR A 193 -16.86 7.19 -18.15
C THR A 193 -16.68 6.28 -19.35
N GLU A 194 -17.76 5.75 -19.91
CA GLU A 194 -17.72 5.10 -21.21
C GLU A 194 -17.12 6.10 -22.21
N ILE A 195 -15.81 6.02 -22.42
CA ILE A 195 -15.15 6.79 -23.46
C ILE A 195 -15.52 6.09 -24.77
N LYS A 196 -16.66 6.48 -25.33
CA LYS A 196 -16.85 6.45 -26.78
C LYS A 196 -15.96 7.53 -27.39
N GLN A 197 -14.65 7.28 -27.43
CA GLN A 197 -13.77 8.00 -28.33
C GLN A 197 -13.17 6.97 -29.27
N ASP A 198 -13.51 7.14 -30.55
CA ASP A 198 -12.76 6.57 -31.66
C ASP A 198 -11.33 7.12 -31.58
N PHE A 199 -10.47 6.43 -30.83
CA PHE A 199 -9.05 6.67 -30.91
C PHE A 199 -8.58 6.25 -32.30
N LYS A 200 -8.35 7.23 -33.17
CA LYS A 200 -7.51 7.04 -34.34
C LYS A 200 -6.10 6.72 -33.84
N THR A 201 -5.80 5.43 -33.76
CA THR A 201 -4.47 4.91 -33.47
C THR A 201 -3.55 5.18 -34.66
N THR A 202 -2.80 6.28 -34.61
CA THR A 202 -1.52 6.32 -35.32
C THR A 202 -0.52 5.46 -34.56
N VAL A 203 -0.30 4.26 -35.09
CA VAL A 203 0.65 3.27 -34.61
C VAL A 203 2.06 3.86 -34.67
N SER A 204 2.58 4.31 -33.53
CA SER A 204 4.02 4.48 -33.33
C SER A 204 4.53 3.37 -32.41
N ALA A 205 5.74 2.89 -32.67
CA ALA A 205 6.27 1.64 -32.12
C ALA A 205 6.21 1.59 -30.58
N THR A 206 5.39 0.68 -30.05
CA THR A 206 5.33 0.36 -28.61
C THR A 206 6.71 -0.12 -28.11
N SER A 207 7.16 0.45 -26.99
CA SER A 207 8.41 0.04 -26.34
C SER A 207 8.38 -1.43 -25.93
N MET A 208 9.56 -2.06 -25.79
CA MET A 208 9.66 -3.49 -25.45
C MET A 208 8.93 -3.83 -24.15
N THR A 209 9.10 -2.99 -23.13
CA THR A 209 8.41 -3.10 -21.84
C THR A 209 6.90 -3.03 -22.00
N MET A 210 6.40 -2.09 -22.81
CA MET A 210 4.96 -1.97 -23.06
C MET A 210 4.40 -3.16 -23.84
N ARG A 211 5.19 -3.81 -24.69
CA ARG A 211 4.75 -5.05 -25.37
C ARG A 211 4.57 -6.20 -24.39
N ILE A 212 5.46 -6.35 -23.41
CA ILE A 212 5.34 -7.35 -22.34
C ILE A 212 4.12 -7.05 -21.48
N ILE A 213 4.02 -5.82 -20.97
CA ILE A 213 2.90 -5.37 -20.12
C ILE A 213 1.57 -5.56 -20.85
N ASN A 214 1.49 -5.20 -22.13
CA ASN A 214 0.25 -5.31 -22.90
C ASN A 214 -0.23 -6.77 -23.06
N ILE A 215 0.69 -7.73 -23.19
CA ILE A 215 0.35 -9.16 -23.27
C ILE A 215 -0.04 -9.71 -21.90
N LEU A 216 0.65 -9.29 -20.82
CA LEU A 216 0.29 -9.69 -19.46
C LEU A 216 -1.11 -9.19 -19.06
N LEU A 217 -1.50 -7.98 -19.46
CA LEU A 217 -2.78 -7.39 -19.07
C LEU A 217 -3.96 -7.84 -19.94
N ASN A 218 -3.74 -8.07 -21.24
CA ASN A 218 -4.82 -8.37 -22.20
C ASN A 218 -4.83 -9.83 -22.68
N GLY A 219 -3.88 -10.63 -22.20
CA GLY A 219 -3.69 -12.02 -22.57
C GLY A 219 -3.16 -12.22 -24.00
N LEU A 220 -3.29 -13.45 -24.49
CA LEU A 220 -2.70 -13.94 -25.75
C LEU A 220 -3.53 -13.61 -27.01
N GLY A 221 -4.68 -12.95 -26.83
CA GLY A 221 -5.60 -12.54 -27.91
C GLY A 221 -6.74 -13.52 -28.20
N SER A 222 -7.43 -13.30 -29.33
CA SER A 222 -8.64 -14.03 -29.75
C SER A 222 -8.37 -15.45 -30.29
N GLU A 223 -9.43 -16.26 -30.41
CA GLU A 223 -9.38 -17.64 -30.95
C GLU A 223 -8.69 -17.68 -32.32
N GLY A 224 -7.70 -18.57 -32.48
CA GLY A 224 -6.94 -18.78 -33.71
C GLY A 224 -5.54 -18.13 -33.76
N GLY A 225 -5.26 -17.13 -32.91
CA GLY A 225 -3.97 -16.41 -32.89
C GLY A 225 -3.06 -16.69 -31.68
N ARG A 226 -3.58 -17.34 -30.63
CA ARG A 226 -2.92 -17.44 -29.31
C ARG A 226 -1.57 -18.13 -29.31
N ASN A 227 -1.44 -19.26 -30.01
CA ASN A 227 -0.16 -19.97 -30.08
C ASN A 227 0.92 -19.13 -30.78
N VAL A 228 0.53 -18.30 -31.74
CA VAL A 228 1.44 -17.37 -32.42
C VAL A 228 1.83 -16.22 -31.47
N THR A 229 0.88 -15.67 -30.72
CA THR A 229 1.16 -14.65 -29.71
C THR A 229 2.04 -15.18 -28.58
N LEU A 230 1.73 -16.36 -28.05
CA LEU A 230 2.50 -17.07 -27.03
C LEU A 230 3.93 -17.31 -27.53
N THR A 231 4.09 -17.76 -28.77
CA THR A 231 5.41 -17.96 -29.38
C THR A 231 6.23 -16.67 -29.42
N LYS A 232 5.61 -15.57 -29.86
CA LYS A 232 6.25 -14.25 -29.90
C LYS A 232 6.58 -13.75 -28.50
N PHE A 233 5.70 -14.02 -27.53
CA PHE A 233 5.87 -13.60 -26.15
C PHE A 233 7.01 -14.33 -25.46
N VAL A 234 7.10 -15.66 -25.59
CA VAL A 234 8.23 -16.45 -25.07
C VAL A 234 9.54 -16.00 -25.70
N GLY A 235 9.57 -15.80 -27.03
CA GLY A 235 10.76 -15.29 -27.72
C GLY A 235 11.16 -13.88 -27.27
N LEU A 236 10.19 -13.06 -26.81
CA LEU A 236 10.44 -11.73 -26.26
C LEU A 236 11.10 -11.81 -24.87
N LEU A 237 10.54 -12.63 -23.98
CA LEU A 237 11.03 -12.83 -22.61
C LEU A 237 12.44 -13.41 -22.61
N LEU A 238 12.71 -14.33 -23.54
CA LEU A 238 14.01 -14.97 -23.70
C LEU A 238 14.93 -14.21 -24.66
N ASN A 239 14.64 -12.97 -25.06
CA ASN A 239 15.54 -12.17 -25.89
C ASN A 239 16.64 -11.55 -25.02
N LYS A 240 17.83 -11.26 -25.58
CA LYS A 240 19.00 -10.67 -24.91
C LYS A 240 18.74 -9.33 -24.20
N TRP A 241 17.63 -8.67 -24.51
CA TRP A 241 17.24 -7.39 -23.92
C TRP A 241 16.36 -7.52 -22.68
N VAL A 242 15.74 -8.69 -22.48
CA VAL A 242 14.87 -8.99 -21.32
C VAL A 242 15.53 -10.05 -20.44
N ASP A 243 16.03 -11.11 -21.08
CA ASP A 243 16.86 -12.17 -20.51
C ASP A 243 16.26 -12.84 -19.26
N CYS A 244 14.95 -13.12 -19.29
CA CYS A 244 14.31 -13.91 -18.24
C CYS A 244 14.92 -15.32 -18.18
N ASP A 245 15.13 -15.84 -16.98
CA ASP A 245 15.35 -17.27 -16.77
C ASP A 245 14.11 -18.08 -17.20
N ILE A 246 14.32 -19.36 -17.52
CA ILE A 246 13.26 -20.22 -18.07
C ILE A 246 12.06 -20.35 -17.11
N PRO A 247 12.25 -20.61 -15.79
CA PRO A 247 11.14 -20.62 -14.82
C PRO A 247 10.32 -19.33 -14.83
N THR A 248 10.98 -18.17 -14.72
CA THR A 248 10.29 -16.86 -14.73
C THR A 248 9.53 -16.64 -16.04
N ALA A 249 10.14 -16.98 -17.18
CA ALA A 249 9.49 -16.86 -18.48
C ALA A 249 8.24 -17.75 -18.57
N TYR A 250 8.28 -18.96 -17.99
CA TYR A 250 7.15 -19.88 -17.95
C TYR A 250 6.00 -19.32 -17.11
N ASP A 251 6.27 -18.84 -15.90
CA ASP A 251 5.26 -18.25 -15.02
C ASP A 251 4.56 -17.05 -15.68
N LEU A 252 5.32 -16.19 -16.37
CA LEU A 252 4.76 -15.07 -17.13
C LEU A 252 3.84 -15.52 -18.27
N THR A 253 4.11 -16.67 -18.90
CA THR A 253 3.19 -17.22 -19.90
C THR A 253 1.90 -17.77 -19.31
N ILE A 254 1.96 -18.36 -18.11
CA ILE A 254 0.77 -18.80 -17.37
C ILE A 254 -0.10 -17.58 -17.04
N ILE A 255 0.50 -16.53 -16.47
CA ILE A 255 -0.20 -15.28 -16.13
C ILE A 255 -0.88 -14.68 -17.37
N ALA A 256 -0.18 -14.58 -18.51
CA ALA A 256 -0.79 -14.08 -19.75
C ALA A 256 -1.92 -14.99 -20.27
N ASN A 257 -1.79 -16.31 -20.10
CA ASN A 257 -2.83 -17.26 -20.50
C ASN A 257 -4.08 -17.15 -19.62
N GLU A 258 -3.92 -16.94 -18.30
CA GLU A 258 -5.03 -16.70 -17.36
C GLU A 258 -5.82 -15.43 -17.67
N GLN A 259 -5.14 -14.39 -18.16
CA GLN A 259 -5.81 -13.16 -18.62
C GLN A 259 -6.46 -13.28 -20.00
N THR A 260 -6.38 -14.45 -20.64
CA THR A 260 -7.00 -14.68 -21.96
C THR A 260 -8.45 -15.16 -21.78
N PRO A 261 -9.48 -14.53 -22.38
CA PRO A 261 -10.90 -14.89 -22.17
C PRO A 261 -11.27 -16.36 -22.37
N LYS A 262 -10.49 -17.07 -23.20
CA LYS A 262 -10.54 -18.52 -23.36
C LYS A 262 -9.08 -19.00 -23.39
N PRO A 263 -8.51 -19.43 -22.26
CA PRO A 263 -7.11 -19.82 -22.20
C PRO A 263 -6.79 -21.01 -23.10
N LEU A 264 -5.52 -21.16 -23.50
CA LEU A 264 -5.00 -22.43 -24.01
C LEU A 264 -5.05 -23.47 -22.89
N SER A 265 -5.25 -24.74 -23.26
CA SER A 265 -5.04 -25.82 -22.29
C SER A 265 -3.58 -25.84 -21.84
N ILE A 266 -3.32 -26.32 -20.62
CA ILE A 266 -1.95 -26.37 -20.09
C ILE A 266 -1.02 -27.19 -21.00
N ASP A 267 -1.48 -28.32 -21.51
CA ASP A 267 -0.71 -29.16 -22.45
C ASP A 267 -0.34 -28.44 -23.75
N GLU A 268 -1.21 -27.56 -24.26
CA GLU A 268 -0.94 -26.77 -25.47
C GLU A 268 0.03 -25.63 -25.19
N LEU A 269 -0.10 -24.98 -24.03
CA LEU A 269 0.82 -23.95 -23.58
C LEU A 269 2.22 -24.55 -23.38
N ASP A 270 2.33 -25.67 -22.68
CA ASP A 270 3.58 -26.38 -22.39
C ASP A 270 4.31 -26.78 -23.66
N LYS A 271 3.59 -27.42 -24.60
CA LYS A 271 4.15 -27.82 -25.90
C LYS A 271 4.69 -26.61 -26.65
N THR A 272 3.96 -25.50 -26.65
CA THR A 272 4.37 -24.27 -27.33
C THR A 272 5.57 -23.63 -26.64
N PHE A 273 5.55 -23.51 -25.31
CA PHE A 273 6.63 -22.94 -24.51
C PHE A 273 7.94 -23.72 -24.72
N ILE A 274 7.91 -25.04 -24.54
CA ILE A 274 9.07 -25.92 -24.69
C ILE A 274 9.64 -25.84 -26.12
N SER A 275 8.78 -25.79 -27.13
CA SER A 275 9.20 -25.66 -28.53
C SER A 275 10.01 -24.38 -28.78
N VAL A 276 9.56 -23.25 -28.22
CA VAL A 276 10.22 -21.95 -28.39
C VAL A 276 11.49 -21.85 -27.55
N VAL A 277 11.49 -22.34 -26.32
CA VAL A 277 12.73 -22.42 -25.51
C VAL A 277 13.79 -23.23 -26.23
N LYS A 278 13.45 -24.42 -26.77
CA LYS A 278 14.39 -25.23 -27.56
C LYS A 278 14.94 -24.49 -28.78
N MET A 279 14.10 -23.69 -29.44
CA MET A 279 14.50 -22.88 -30.59
C MET A 279 15.46 -21.75 -30.17
N GLU A 280 15.15 -21.00 -29.12
CA GLU A 280 15.97 -19.87 -28.65
C GLU A 280 17.29 -20.33 -28.02
N THR A 281 17.31 -21.44 -27.29
CA THR A 281 18.54 -22.05 -26.77
C THR A 281 19.49 -22.48 -27.89
N ARG A 282 18.96 -23.03 -28.99
CA ARG A 282 19.75 -23.36 -30.20
C ARG A 282 20.33 -22.12 -30.88
N LYS A 283 19.55 -21.03 -31.01
CA LYS A 283 20.02 -19.75 -31.58
C LYS A 283 21.15 -19.13 -30.75
N ARG A 284 21.17 -19.37 -29.43
CA ARG A 284 22.19 -18.88 -28.49
C ARG A 284 23.41 -19.82 -28.34
N GLY A 285 23.48 -20.93 -29.08
CA GLY A 285 24.62 -21.84 -29.06
C GLY A 285 24.71 -22.78 -27.84
N GLY A 286 23.63 -22.91 -27.06
CA GLY A 286 23.56 -23.80 -25.88
C GLY A 286 22.96 -25.18 -26.20
N ASN A 287 23.34 -26.21 -25.43
CA ASN A 287 22.71 -27.53 -25.46
C ASN A 287 21.56 -27.59 -24.43
N TYR A 288 20.34 -27.87 -24.90
CA TYR A 288 19.19 -28.17 -24.04
C TYR A 288 19.41 -29.56 -23.44
N ARG A 289 19.62 -29.66 -22.12
CA ARG A 289 19.55 -30.91 -21.35
C ARG A 289 18.37 -30.85 -20.43
#